data_AF-A0A0R3MBT1-F1
#
_entry.id   AF-A0A0R3MBT1-F1
#
_cell.length_a   1.000
_cell.length_b   1.000
_cell.length_c   1.000
_cell.angle_alpha   90.00
_cell.angle_beta   90.00
_cell.angle_gamma   90.00
#
_symmetry.space_group_name_H-M   'P 1'
#
loop_
_entity.id
_entity.type
_entity.pdbx_description
1 polymer ?
#
loop_
_entity_poly.entity_id
_entity_poly.type
_entity_poly.pdbx_seq_one_letter_code
_entity_poly.pdbx_strand_id
1 'polypeptide(L)'
;MLRLKVLVSVVPLAIVALFARSELLGGPRPCIEIAGTSVQIAALSWEAHHHVSFTSDPSRATVRVQISDSPEAADFTVIDDIDTAEAGACESNTPPRLVAISRKPSGSDPVIYLSRDGPADYRIFVSSKTFSLLDAAALIVGARGERHRIQAAAL
;
A
#
# COMPACT_ATOMS: atom_id res chain seq x y z
N MET A 1 37.10 43.79 48.71
CA MET A 1 37.63 42.63 47.96
C MET A 1 36.71 41.44 48.19
N LEU A 2 36.19 40.81 47.12
CA LEU A 2 35.39 39.56 47.08
C LEU A 2 33.97 39.67 47.69
N ARG A 3 32.85 39.19 47.11
CA ARG A 3 32.60 37.94 46.38
C ARG A 3 31.39 38.08 45.42
N LEU A 4 31.56 37.70 44.14
CA LEU A 4 30.46 37.36 43.23
C LEU A 4 30.03 35.91 43.52
N LYS A 5 28.72 35.65 43.57
CA LYS A 5 28.16 34.28 43.56
C LYS A 5 27.26 34.14 42.34
N VAL A 6 27.83 33.63 41.26
CA VAL A 6 27.10 33.12 40.09
C VAL A 6 26.72 31.68 40.41
N LEU A 7 25.43 31.38 40.49
CA LEU A 7 24.94 30.00 40.53
C LEU A 7 24.64 29.58 39.09
N VAL A 8 25.64 28.95 38.48
CA VAL A 8 25.55 28.13 37.28
C VAL A 8 24.70 26.90 37.64
N SER A 9 23.49 26.79 37.10
CA SER A 9 22.73 25.54 37.09
C SER A 9 22.67 25.04 35.66
N VAL A 10 23.60 24.14 35.35
CA VAL A 10 23.62 23.29 34.16
C VAL A 10 22.88 22.03 34.56
N VAL A 11 21.81 21.65 33.86
CA VAL A 11 21.57 20.27 33.36
C VAL A 11 20.42 20.32 32.35
N PRO A 12 20.52 19.59 31.22
CA PRO A 12 19.93 19.95 29.93
C PRO A 12 18.58 19.28 29.65
N LEU A 13 17.86 19.84 28.67
CA LEU A 13 16.86 19.16 27.85
C LEU A 13 17.35 17.75 27.46
N ALA A 14 16.70 16.70 27.94
CA ALA A 14 16.74 15.39 27.30
C ALA A 14 15.61 14.50 27.83
N ILE A 15 15.16 13.59 26.95
CA ILE A 15 14.29 12.44 27.20
C ILE A 15 12.79 12.70 27.01
N VAL A 16 12.37 12.78 25.75
CA VAL A 16 11.31 11.90 25.22
C VAL A 16 11.63 11.51 23.76
N ALA A 17 12.74 10.81 23.53
CA ALA A 17 13.02 10.14 22.25
C ALA A 17 12.76 8.63 22.39
N LEU A 18 11.49 8.29 22.62
CA LEU A 18 10.99 6.90 22.63
C LEU A 18 9.73 6.81 21.77
N PHE A 19 9.75 7.43 20.59
CA PHE A 19 9.01 6.86 19.46
C PHE A 19 9.91 5.81 18.83
N ALA A 20 9.63 4.57 19.24
CA ALA A 20 10.31 3.38 18.81
C ALA A 20 10.40 3.36 17.28
N ARG A 21 11.65 3.31 16.81
CA ARG A 21 12.04 2.81 15.51
C ARG A 21 11.29 1.51 15.22
N SER A 22 10.31 1.54 14.31
CA SER A 22 9.80 0.32 13.67
C SER A 22 9.65 0.46 12.14
N GLU A 23 10.05 1.59 11.55
CA GLU A 23 9.83 1.86 10.12
C GLU A 23 11.13 2.09 9.32
N LEU A 24 12.31 1.98 9.95
CA LEU A 24 13.58 2.46 9.36
C LEU A 24 14.37 1.43 8.54
N LEU A 25 13.75 0.32 8.16
CA LEU A 25 14.24 -0.54 7.10
C LEU A 25 13.08 -0.84 6.15
N GLY A 26 12.58 0.21 5.49
CA GLY A 26 11.84 0.04 4.26
C GLY A 26 12.80 -0.60 3.26
N GLY A 27 12.73 -1.94 3.14
CA GLY A 27 13.38 -2.66 2.05
C GLY A 27 12.94 -2.09 0.69
N PRO A 28 13.58 -2.50 -0.42
CA PRO A 28 13.17 -2.12 -1.76
C PRO A 28 11.67 -2.31 -1.87
N ARG A 29 10.92 -1.20 -1.95
CA ARG A 29 9.47 -1.28 -2.00
C ARG A 29 9.14 -1.80 -3.37
N PRO A 30 8.56 -3.00 -3.45
CA PRO A 30 8.34 -3.58 -4.73
C PRO A 30 7.31 -2.73 -5.47
N CYS A 31 7.71 -2.32 -6.66
CA CYS A 31 6.93 -1.48 -7.54
C CYS A 31 6.52 -2.35 -8.71
N ILE A 32 5.22 -2.32 -9.04
CA ILE A 32 4.63 -3.22 -10.03
C ILE A 32 3.94 -2.40 -11.10
N GLU A 33 4.11 -2.79 -12.35
CA GLU A 33 3.36 -2.23 -13.47
C GLU A 33 2.04 -3.00 -13.62
N ILE A 34 0.92 -2.27 -13.64
CA ILE A 34 -0.41 -2.82 -13.88
C ILE A 34 -1.03 -2.07 -15.04
N ALA A 35 -1.08 -2.72 -16.21
CA ALA A 35 -1.78 -2.24 -17.41
C ALA A 35 -1.37 -0.80 -17.82
N GLY A 36 -0.06 -0.52 -17.88
CA GLY A 36 0.50 0.78 -18.25
C GLY A 36 0.83 1.70 -17.07
N THR A 37 0.53 1.29 -15.83
CA THR A 37 0.63 2.16 -14.65
C THR A 37 1.53 1.53 -13.59
N SER A 38 2.66 2.18 -13.30
CA SER A 38 3.51 1.82 -12.16
C SER A 38 2.81 2.19 -10.85
N VAL A 39 2.62 1.20 -9.98
CA VAL A 39 1.98 1.33 -8.67
C VAL A 39 2.87 0.80 -7.56
N GLN A 40 2.78 1.42 -6.38
CA GLN A 40 3.59 1.05 -5.23
C GLN A 40 2.83 1.29 -3.92
N ILE A 41 3.09 0.45 -2.91
CA ILE A 41 2.59 0.67 -1.56
C ILE A 41 3.37 1.82 -0.91
N ALA A 42 2.63 2.86 -0.49
CA ALA A 42 3.19 4.05 0.13
C ALA A 42 3.93 3.75 1.44
N ALA A 43 4.96 4.52 1.73
CA ALA A 43 5.70 4.37 2.98
C ALA A 43 4.92 4.82 4.17
N LEU A 44 4.43 6.03 4.03
CA LEU A 44 3.57 6.61 5.01
C LEU A 44 2.22 6.78 4.35
N SER A 45 1.17 6.39 5.05
CA SER A 45 -0.19 6.45 4.52
C SER A 45 -0.57 7.83 3.97
N TRP A 46 -0.01 8.91 4.51
CA TRP A 46 -0.25 10.29 4.09
C TRP A 46 0.46 10.69 2.77
N GLU A 47 1.43 9.91 2.30
CA GLU A 47 2.07 10.13 0.99
C GLU A 47 1.24 9.55 -0.16
N ALA A 48 0.33 8.62 0.15
CA ALA A 48 -0.55 8.03 -0.85
C ALA A 48 -1.65 9.01 -1.25
N HIS A 49 -1.84 9.16 -2.56
CA HIS A 49 -2.99 9.87 -3.10
C HIS A 49 -4.21 8.94 -3.25
N HIS A 50 -3.97 7.63 -3.24
CA HIS A 50 -5.03 6.61 -3.30
C HIS A 50 -5.07 5.80 -2.03
N HIS A 51 -6.24 5.80 -1.41
CA HIS A 51 -6.51 5.01 -0.23
C HIS A 51 -7.48 3.89 -0.59
N VAL A 52 -7.22 2.71 -0.04
CA VAL A 52 -8.16 1.58 -0.06
C VAL A 52 -8.33 1.09 1.36
N SER A 53 -9.46 0.45 1.65
CA SER A 53 -9.71 -0.20 2.94
C SER A 53 -10.19 -1.62 2.71
N PHE A 54 -10.14 -2.45 3.76
CA PHE A 54 -10.65 -3.82 3.72
C PHE A 54 -11.85 -4.00 4.62
N THR A 55 -12.77 -4.88 4.22
CA THR A 55 -13.91 -5.33 5.01
C THR A 55 -13.97 -6.86 5.00
N SER A 56 -14.44 -7.45 6.10
CA SER A 56 -14.84 -8.86 6.17
C SER A 56 -16.32 -9.07 5.84
N ASP A 57 -17.10 -7.98 5.77
CA ASP A 57 -18.51 -8.02 5.39
C ASP A 57 -18.66 -7.76 3.89
N PRO A 58 -19.08 -8.77 3.09
CA PRO A 58 -19.25 -8.63 1.66
C PRO A 58 -20.32 -7.61 1.25
N SER A 59 -21.27 -7.27 2.13
CA SER A 59 -22.33 -6.29 1.83
C SER A 59 -21.82 -4.85 1.86
N ARG A 60 -20.71 -4.60 2.56
CA ARG A 60 -20.05 -3.29 2.67
C ARG A 60 -18.95 -3.06 1.64
N ALA A 61 -18.66 -4.08 0.83
CA ALA A 61 -17.61 -4.03 -0.16
C ALA A 61 -18.04 -3.23 -1.38
N THR A 62 -17.20 -2.31 -1.84
CA THR A 62 -17.35 -1.67 -3.15
C THR A 62 -16.60 -2.42 -4.23
N VAL A 63 -15.60 -3.24 -3.86
CA VAL A 63 -14.82 -4.07 -4.77
C VAL A 63 -14.60 -5.44 -4.15
N ARG A 64 -14.78 -6.50 -4.94
CA ARG A 64 -14.54 -7.90 -4.58
C ARG A 64 -13.28 -8.40 -5.27
N VAL A 65 -12.32 -8.87 -4.48
CA VAL A 65 -11.09 -9.46 -4.99
C VAL A 65 -11.09 -10.94 -4.63
N GLN A 66 -10.94 -11.79 -5.64
CA GLN A 66 -10.82 -13.24 -5.46
C GLN A 66 -9.35 -13.66 -5.46
N ILE A 67 -8.98 -14.51 -4.52
CA ILE A 67 -7.68 -15.19 -4.50
C ILE A 67 -7.80 -16.43 -5.38
N SER A 68 -7.09 -16.43 -6.50
CA SER A 68 -6.96 -17.58 -7.39
C SER A 68 -5.87 -18.53 -6.88
N ASP A 69 -6.05 -19.82 -7.14
CA ASP A 69 -5.04 -20.86 -6.88
C ASP A 69 -4.12 -21.12 -8.08
N SER A 70 -4.39 -20.47 -9.23
CA SER A 70 -3.56 -20.57 -10.44
C SER A 70 -3.26 -19.19 -11.03
N PRO A 71 -2.03 -18.94 -11.54
CA PRO A 71 -1.67 -17.68 -12.16
C PRO A 71 -2.39 -17.45 -13.50
N GLU A 72 -2.78 -18.51 -14.22
CA GLU A 72 -3.46 -18.40 -15.52
C GLU A 72 -4.91 -17.92 -15.40
N ALA A 73 -5.53 -18.12 -14.24
CA ALA A 73 -6.89 -17.67 -13.97
C ALA A 73 -6.96 -16.30 -13.28
N ALA A 74 -5.80 -15.67 -13.00
CA ALA A 74 -5.71 -14.39 -12.30
C ALA A 74 -5.56 -13.21 -13.27
N ASP A 75 -6.19 -12.09 -12.95
CA ASP A 75 -6.00 -10.81 -13.65
C ASP A 75 -4.70 -10.12 -13.24
N PHE A 76 -4.16 -10.50 -12.08
CA PHE A 76 -2.92 -9.98 -11.53
C PHE A 76 -2.15 -11.06 -10.78
N THR A 77 -0.89 -11.25 -11.16
CA THR A 77 -0.04 -12.34 -10.68
C THR A 77 1.24 -11.74 -10.10
N VAL A 78 1.54 -12.07 -8.84
CA VAL A 78 2.77 -11.67 -8.16
C VAL A 78 3.60 -12.91 -7.86
N ILE A 79 4.77 -13.01 -8.49
CA ILE A 79 5.73 -14.11 -8.31
C ILE A 79 7.10 -13.48 -8.04
N ASP A 80 7.70 -13.82 -6.89
CA ASP A 80 8.97 -13.21 -6.41
C ASP A 80 10.19 -14.13 -6.63
N ASP A 81 9.97 -15.41 -6.99
CA ASP A 81 11.03 -16.44 -7.06
C ASP A 81 11.71 -16.54 -8.45
N ILE A 82 11.68 -15.46 -9.23
CA ILE A 82 12.50 -15.34 -10.43
C ILE A 82 13.71 -14.48 -10.09
N ASP A 83 14.91 -15.08 -10.13
CA ASP A 83 16.21 -14.40 -9.93
C ASP A 83 16.46 -13.23 -10.91
N THR A 84 15.50 -12.96 -11.80
CA THR A 84 15.43 -11.81 -12.68
C THR A 84 14.45 -10.81 -12.07
N ALA A 85 15.00 -9.86 -11.32
CA ALA A 85 14.33 -8.57 -11.17
C ALA A 85 14.15 -8.02 -12.60
N GLU A 86 12.94 -8.08 -13.14
CA GLU A 86 12.62 -7.33 -14.36
C GLU A 86 12.75 -5.85 -14.01
N ALA A 87 13.94 -5.30 -14.25
CA ALA A 87 14.33 -3.95 -13.88
C ALA A 87 13.45 -2.85 -14.51
N GLY A 88 12.59 -3.20 -15.47
CA GLY A 88 11.86 -2.23 -16.28
C GLY A 88 10.52 -1.73 -15.75
N ALA A 89 9.87 -2.41 -14.78
CA ALA A 89 8.47 -2.08 -14.43
C ALA A 89 8.30 -0.67 -13.81
N CYS A 90 9.34 -0.18 -13.14
CA CYS A 90 9.33 1.13 -12.48
C CYS A 90 10.58 1.98 -12.75
N GLU A 91 11.39 1.61 -13.75
CA GLU A 91 12.47 2.46 -14.27
C GLU A 91 11.96 3.61 -15.15
N SER A 92 10.64 3.75 -15.33
CA SER A 92 10.05 4.88 -16.01
C SER A 92 10.32 6.20 -15.25
N ASN A 93 10.62 7.28 -15.97
CA ASN A 93 10.79 8.63 -15.39
C ASN A 93 9.52 9.21 -14.73
N THR A 94 8.39 8.49 -14.77
CA THR A 94 7.14 8.88 -14.11
C THR A 94 7.09 8.30 -12.70
N PRO A 95 6.86 9.12 -11.67
CA PRO A 95 6.70 8.62 -10.30
C PRO A 95 5.57 7.58 -10.22
N PRO A 96 5.77 6.46 -9.49
CA PRO A 96 4.73 5.47 -9.34
C PRO A 96 3.55 6.04 -8.54
N ARG A 97 2.36 5.55 -8.84
CA ARG A 97 1.16 5.88 -8.08
C ARG A 97 1.23 5.19 -6.72
N LEU A 98 1.22 6.00 -5.67
CA LEU A 98 1.29 5.54 -4.29
C LEU A 98 -0.10 5.16 -3.77
N VAL A 99 -0.21 3.94 -3.24
CA VAL A 99 -1.42 3.36 -2.66
C VAL A 99 -1.20 3.10 -1.17
N ALA A 100 -2.14 3.51 -0.32
CA ALA A 100 -2.13 3.18 1.11
C ALA A 100 -3.36 2.38 1.52
N ILE A 101 -3.15 1.43 2.42
CA ILE A 101 -4.23 0.70 3.08
C ILE A 101 -4.66 1.51 4.31
N SER A 102 -5.82 2.15 4.23
CA SER A 102 -6.41 2.93 5.31
C SER A 102 -7.25 2.05 6.24
N ARG A 103 -7.12 2.29 7.55
CA ARG A 103 -8.01 1.70 8.58
C ARG A 103 -9.34 2.44 8.72
N LYS A 104 -9.42 3.67 8.20
CA LYS A 104 -10.61 4.51 8.24
C LYS A 104 -10.94 4.89 6.79
N PRO A 105 -11.82 4.13 6.11
CA PRO A 105 -12.21 4.47 4.75
C PRO A 105 -12.86 5.85 4.74
N SER A 106 -12.42 6.72 3.83
CA SER A 106 -13.24 7.85 3.42
C SER A 106 -14.48 7.33 2.69
N GLY A 107 -15.57 8.09 2.66
CA GLY A 107 -16.78 7.66 1.94
C GLY A 107 -16.58 7.44 0.43
N SER A 108 -15.45 7.89 -0.12
CA SER A 108 -15.10 7.71 -1.52
C SER A 108 -14.06 6.62 -1.77
N ASP A 109 -13.40 6.12 -0.72
CA ASP A 109 -12.31 5.16 -0.85
C ASP A 109 -12.88 3.76 -1.17
N PRO A 110 -12.28 3.01 -2.10
CA PRO A 110 -12.66 1.64 -2.34
C PRO A 110 -12.54 0.78 -1.07
N VAL A 111 -13.59 0.04 -0.75
CA VAL A 111 -13.63 -0.95 0.33
C VAL A 111 -13.59 -2.34 -0.29
N ILE A 112 -12.48 -3.03 -0.06
CA ILE A 112 -12.13 -4.31 -0.66
C ILE A 112 -12.63 -5.44 0.24
N TYR A 113 -13.36 -6.39 -0.35
CA TYR A 113 -13.61 -7.70 0.24
C TYR A 113 -12.77 -8.75 -0.45
N LEU A 114 -11.90 -9.40 0.31
CA LEU A 114 -10.99 -10.44 -0.18
C LEU A 114 -11.57 -11.81 0.17
N SER A 115 -11.75 -12.67 -0.85
CA SER A 115 -12.31 -14.02 -0.70
C SER A 115 -11.60 -15.01 -1.61
N ARG A 116 -11.69 -16.31 -1.32
CA ARG A 116 -11.30 -17.37 -2.27
C ARG A 116 -12.46 -17.78 -3.18
N ASP A 117 -13.68 -17.56 -2.70
CA ASP A 117 -14.90 -18.03 -3.34
C ASP A 117 -15.82 -16.87 -3.74
N GLY A 118 -16.71 -17.16 -4.68
CA GLY A 118 -17.78 -16.25 -5.10
C GLY A 118 -17.44 -15.35 -6.30
N PRO A 119 -18.37 -14.47 -6.69
CA PRO A 119 -18.13 -13.51 -7.76
C PRO A 119 -17.09 -12.48 -7.32
N ALA A 120 -16.20 -12.11 -8.24
CA ALA A 120 -15.19 -11.10 -8.01
C ALA A 120 -15.02 -10.18 -9.21
N ASP A 121 -14.66 -8.93 -8.91
CA ASP A 121 -14.33 -7.92 -9.91
C ASP A 121 -12.90 -8.10 -10.42
N TYR A 122 -12.01 -8.63 -9.57
CA TYR A 122 -10.63 -8.93 -9.89
C TYR A 122 -10.19 -10.25 -9.27
N ARG A 123 -9.33 -10.99 -9.98
CA ARG A 123 -8.66 -12.18 -9.48
C ARG A 123 -7.17 -11.93 -9.31
N ILE A 124 -6.64 -12.29 -8.15
CA ILE A 124 -5.21 -12.18 -7.84
C ILE A 124 -4.61 -13.56 -7.56
N PHE A 125 -3.39 -13.78 -8.00
CA PHE A 125 -2.55 -14.90 -7.58
C PHE A 125 -1.26 -14.35 -6.98
N VAL A 126 -0.90 -14.82 -5.79
CA VAL A 126 0.31 -14.38 -5.08
C VAL A 126 1.12 -15.60 -4.67
N SER A 127 2.30 -15.74 -5.28
CA SER A 127 3.33 -16.71 -4.92
C SER A 127 4.61 -15.95 -4.61
N SER A 128 4.64 -15.30 -3.45
CA SER A 128 5.75 -14.48 -2.99
C SER A 128 5.97 -14.66 -1.49
N LYS A 129 7.22 -14.50 -1.05
CA LYS A 129 7.60 -14.46 0.38
C LYS A 129 7.56 -13.04 0.94
N THR A 130 7.64 -12.03 0.08
CA THR A 130 7.79 -10.62 0.42
C THR A 130 6.49 -9.84 0.24
N PHE A 131 5.57 -10.31 -0.60
CA PHE A 131 4.27 -9.70 -0.84
C PHE A 131 3.12 -10.42 -0.16
N SER A 132 2.26 -9.63 0.49
CA SER A 132 1.01 -10.14 1.03
C SER A 132 -0.13 -10.08 0.01
N LEU A 133 -1.16 -10.91 0.22
CA LEU A 133 -2.41 -10.85 -0.53
C LEU A 133 -3.11 -9.49 -0.41
N LEU A 134 -2.97 -8.83 0.75
CA LEU A 134 -3.55 -7.51 0.99
C LEU A 134 -2.86 -6.45 0.15
N ASP A 135 -1.53 -6.50 0.04
CA ASP A 135 -0.77 -5.56 -0.79
C ASP A 135 -1.12 -5.75 -2.27
N ALA A 136 -1.16 -7.00 -2.75
CA ALA A 136 -1.54 -7.29 -4.12
C ALA A 136 -2.97 -6.79 -4.44
N ALA A 137 -3.93 -7.05 -3.56
CA ALA A 137 -5.30 -6.56 -3.70
C ALA A 137 -5.36 -5.02 -3.67
N ALA A 138 -4.60 -4.38 -2.78
CA ALA A 138 -4.53 -2.93 -2.70
C ALA A 138 -3.95 -2.32 -3.98
N LEU A 139 -2.92 -2.93 -4.56
CA LEU A 139 -2.27 -2.44 -5.78
C LEU A 139 -3.20 -2.52 -6.99
N ILE A 140 -3.84 -3.67 -7.26
CA ILE A 140 -4.76 -3.78 -8.41
C ILE A 140 -5.96 -2.83 -8.29
N VAL A 141 -6.53 -2.69 -7.09
CA VAL A 141 -7.66 -1.79 -6.84
C VAL A 141 -7.22 -0.32 -6.89
N GLY A 142 -6.07 0.01 -6.32
CA GLY A 142 -5.49 1.35 -6.35
C GLY A 142 -5.06 1.80 -7.75
N ALA A 143 -4.59 0.88 -8.59
CA ALA A 143 -4.28 1.13 -10.00
C ALA A 143 -5.54 1.45 -10.81
N ARG A 144 -6.65 0.75 -10.55
CA ARG A 144 -7.87 0.81 -11.39
C ARG A 144 -8.98 1.68 -10.83
N GLY A 145 -8.90 2.12 -9.58
CA GLY A 145 -9.97 2.83 -8.86
C GLY A 145 -10.50 4.10 -9.55
N GLU A 146 -9.68 4.79 -10.34
CA GLU A 146 -10.14 5.96 -11.11
C GLU A 146 -10.97 5.61 -12.34
N ARG A 147 -10.63 4.52 -13.07
CA ARG A 147 -11.39 4.10 -14.25
C ARG A 147 -12.80 3.65 -13.87
N HIS A 148 -12.96 3.02 -12.71
CA HIS A 148 -14.26 2.58 -12.22
C HIS A 148 -15.15 3.76 -11.79
N ARG A 149 -14.58 4.82 -11.18
CA ARG A 149 -15.33 6.05 -10.88
C ARG A 149 -15.83 6.75 -12.15
N ILE A 150 -15.01 6.81 -13.21
CA ILE A 150 -15.40 7.44 -14.48
C ILE A 150 -16.50 6.63 -15.17
N GLN A 151 -16.45 5.30 -15.14
CA GLN A 151 -17.51 4.44 -15.70
C GLN A 151 -18.82 4.52 -14.90
N ALA A 152 -18.75 4.62 -13.57
CA ALA A 152 -19.94 4.78 -12.72
C ALA A 152 -20.62 6.15 -12.86
N ALA A 153 -19.88 7.20 -13.25
CA ALA A 153 -20.42 8.54 -13.51
C ALA A 153 -20.94 8.73 -14.94
N ALA A 154 -20.74 7.74 -15.83
CA ALA A 154 -21.17 7.79 -17.24
C ALA A 154 -22.46 6.99 -17.51
N LEU A 155 -23.16 6.56 -16.46
CA LEU A 155 -24.45 5.85 -16.47
C LEU A 155 -25.54 6.73 -15.85
#